data_AF-A0A935YYC9-F1
#
_entry.id   AF-A0A935YYC9-F1
#
_cell.length_a   1.000
_cell.length_b   1.000
_cell.length_c   1.000
_cell.angle_alpha   90.00
_cell.angle_beta   90.00
_cell.angle_gamma   90.00
#
_symmetry.space_group_name_H-M   'P 1'
#
loop_
_entity.id
_entity.type
_entity.pdbx_description
1 polymer ?
#
loop_
_entity_poly.entity_id
_entity_poly.type
_entity_poly.pdbx_seq_one_letter_code
_entity_poly.pdbx_strand_id
1 'polypeptide(L)'
;MARFVRGGLAGVVSVAWLVACSGAFSAASLDGGTTEPRDAEAEPRDTSILETSTPDAAPNDAGADVVADARRPSPCVGQRLFCDDFEDTTKKVGARWDTVREEVGTFDLDPTEVVSGERALRLRLAPGSGTRSSDLAKAIDLPSPNVRVTFDLSLDLAQDITSQLLELLFVEPQPYPSGVNFQAFEIIVGGPGPRLEAYRSFTDGGDSVDSVPVTLASRRYVRGVMELRHAQANLSAQLSLDGQVVGTRTFATPAPTRVLLRIGAPYTRSVTTPGTVRFDDVFVEAL
;
A
#
# COMPACT_ATOMS: atom_id res chain seq x y z
N MET A 1 -59.58 22.91 23.66
CA MET A 1 -60.20 21.69 23.07
C MET A 1 -59.35 21.29 21.88
N ALA A 2 -58.84 20.05 21.88
CA ALA A 2 -57.83 19.54 20.96
C ALA A 2 -58.38 19.20 19.55
N ARG A 3 -57.54 19.30 18.50
CA ARG A 3 -57.08 18.13 17.73
C ARG A 3 -56.01 18.47 16.67
N PHE A 4 -55.00 17.60 16.68
CA PHE A 4 -53.95 17.27 15.70
C PHE A 4 -54.49 16.83 14.34
N VAL A 5 -53.72 17.04 13.25
CA VAL A 5 -53.19 16.05 12.25
C VAL A 5 -52.02 16.74 11.48
N ARG A 6 -50.73 16.37 11.64
CA ARG A 6 -49.80 15.61 10.71
C ARG A 6 -49.92 15.97 9.22
N GLY A 7 -48.90 16.06 8.35
CA GLY A 7 -47.45 15.81 8.25
C GLY A 7 -47.05 16.40 6.87
N GLY A 8 -45.82 16.41 6.36
CA GLY A 8 -44.62 15.66 6.67
C GLY A 8 -43.39 16.34 6.06
N LEU A 9 -42.26 16.15 6.73
CA LEU A 9 -40.91 16.43 6.24
C LEU A 9 -40.45 15.20 5.45
N ALA A 10 -40.08 15.40 4.18
CA ALA A 10 -39.38 14.39 3.41
C ALA A 10 -37.91 14.36 3.89
N GLY A 11 -37.59 13.32 4.66
CA GLY A 11 -36.24 13.03 5.11
C GLY A 11 -35.37 12.48 3.98
N VAL A 12 -34.13 12.97 3.92
CA VAL A 12 -33.04 12.38 3.15
C VAL A 12 -32.62 11.09 3.86
N VAL A 13 -32.78 9.95 3.20
CA VAL A 13 -32.28 8.66 3.68
C VAL A 13 -30.81 8.54 3.27
N SER A 14 -29.90 8.81 4.20
CA SER A 14 -28.50 8.41 4.07
C SER A 14 -28.37 6.94 4.45
N VAL A 15 -28.11 6.08 3.47
CA VAL A 15 -27.80 4.66 3.71
C VAL A 15 -26.30 4.56 4.00
N ALA A 16 -25.95 4.53 5.29
CA ALA A 16 -24.62 4.16 5.74
C ALA A 16 -24.51 2.62 5.75
N TRP A 17 -23.70 2.05 4.87
CA TRP A 17 -23.32 0.64 4.94
C TRP A 17 -22.19 0.49 5.95
N LEU A 18 -22.54 -0.02 7.14
CA LEU A 18 -21.61 -0.44 8.18
C LEU A 18 -21.35 -1.94 7.98
N VAL A 19 -20.18 -2.32 7.47
CA VAL A 19 -19.77 -3.74 7.44
C VAL A 19 -18.93 -4.00 8.69
N ALA A 20 -19.54 -4.66 9.67
CA ALA A 20 -18.87 -5.21 10.83
C ALA A 20 -18.43 -6.65 10.51
N CYS A 21 -17.14 -6.87 10.26
CA CYS A 21 -16.53 -8.19 10.21
C CYS A 21 -15.63 -8.39 11.44
N SER A 22 -16.20 -9.01 12.47
CA SER A 22 -15.46 -9.56 13.61
C SER A 22 -15.27 -11.07 13.40
N GLY A 23 -14.19 -11.44 12.72
CA GLY A 23 -13.69 -12.81 12.68
C GLY A 23 -12.66 -13.02 13.80
N ALA A 24 -12.96 -13.95 14.70
CA ALA A 24 -12.07 -14.38 15.78
C ALA A 24 -11.02 -15.36 15.24
N PHE A 25 -9.73 -15.11 15.51
CA PHE A 25 -8.67 -16.08 15.24
C PHE A 25 -8.36 -16.89 16.51
N SER A 26 -8.57 -18.20 16.45
CA SER A 26 -8.07 -19.15 17.43
C SER A 26 -6.60 -19.47 17.12
N ALA A 27 -5.71 -19.14 18.05
CA ALA A 27 -4.31 -19.56 17.99
C ALA A 27 -4.19 -21.05 18.37
N ALA A 28 -3.70 -21.88 17.46
CA ALA A 28 -3.25 -23.22 17.79
C ALA A 28 -1.75 -23.18 18.13
N SER A 29 -1.43 -23.59 19.35
CA SER A 29 -0.08 -23.84 19.86
C SER A 29 0.54 -25.05 19.15
N LEU A 30 1.76 -24.91 18.65
CA LEU A 30 2.62 -26.04 18.28
C LEU A 30 3.75 -26.09 19.29
N ASP A 31 3.60 -26.99 20.27
CA ASP A 31 4.69 -27.41 21.16
C ASP A 31 5.75 -28.17 20.37
N GLY A 32 7.00 -27.83 20.65
CA GLY A 32 8.19 -28.47 20.10
C GLY A 32 8.51 -29.83 20.73
N GLY A 33 9.33 -30.59 20.02
CA GLY A 33 9.94 -31.82 20.50
C GLY A 33 11.08 -32.25 19.58
N THR A 34 12.31 -31.98 20.02
CA THR A 34 13.60 -32.28 19.38
C THR A 34 13.98 -33.75 19.44
N THR A 35 14.77 -34.24 18.48
CA THR A 35 15.85 -35.22 18.71
C THR A 35 16.92 -35.09 17.61
N GLU A 36 18.15 -35.25 18.03
CA GLU A 36 19.40 -34.70 17.49
C GLU A 36 20.24 -35.79 16.75
N PRO A 37 21.54 -35.62 16.45
CA PRO A 37 22.13 -35.76 15.10
C PRO A 37 22.93 -37.06 14.88
N ARG A 38 23.46 -37.26 13.66
CA ARG A 38 24.57 -38.21 13.41
C ARG A 38 25.62 -37.63 12.48
N ASP A 39 26.83 -37.57 13.02
CA ASP A 39 28.11 -37.30 12.37
C ASP A 39 28.50 -38.34 11.32
N ALA A 40 29.25 -37.89 10.32
CA ALA A 40 30.34 -38.65 9.72
C ALA A 40 31.39 -37.69 9.16
N GLU A 41 32.50 -37.55 9.89
CA GLU A 41 33.75 -36.93 9.45
C GLU A 41 34.44 -37.76 8.36
N ALA A 42 35.11 -37.07 7.43
CA ALA A 42 36.38 -37.54 6.85
C ALA A 42 37.25 -36.32 6.44
N GLU A 43 38.46 -36.32 6.98
CA GLU A 43 39.49 -35.28 7.08
C GLU A 43 40.41 -35.15 5.81
N PRO A 44 41.46 -34.29 5.80
CA PRO A 44 41.75 -33.32 4.74
C PRO A 44 42.87 -33.73 3.77
N ARG A 45 43.10 -32.91 2.73
CA ARG A 45 44.40 -32.83 2.04
C ARG A 45 44.78 -31.40 1.69
N ASP A 46 45.96 -31.06 2.18
CA ASP A 46 46.70 -29.81 2.02
C ASP A 46 47.56 -29.82 0.74
N THR A 47 48.16 -28.66 0.43
CA THR A 47 49.18 -28.31 -0.58
C THR A 47 48.70 -27.74 -1.93
N SER A 48 48.81 -26.43 -2.14
CA SER A 48 50.07 -25.73 -2.42
C SER A 48 49.81 -24.30 -2.92
N ILE A 49 50.68 -23.40 -2.47
CA ILE A 49 50.75 -21.97 -2.77
C ILE A 49 51.36 -21.78 -4.15
N LEU A 50 50.81 -20.85 -4.94
CA LEU A 50 51.55 -20.15 -6.00
C LEU A 50 51.12 -18.68 -6.00
N GLU A 51 52.07 -17.83 -5.61
CA GLU A 51 52.01 -16.37 -5.60
C GLU A 51 52.08 -15.76 -7.01
N THR A 52 51.93 -14.44 -7.04
CA THR A 52 52.17 -13.44 -8.11
C THR A 52 51.04 -13.31 -9.14
N SER A 53 50.38 -12.16 -9.31
CA SER A 53 50.88 -10.78 -9.26
C SER A 53 49.78 -9.75 -8.99
N THR A 54 49.98 -8.86 -8.02
CA THR A 54 49.28 -7.57 -7.89
C THR A 54 49.86 -6.55 -8.88
N PRO A 55 49.03 -5.73 -9.55
CA PRO A 55 49.43 -4.42 -10.01
C PRO A 55 49.00 -3.35 -9.00
N ASP A 56 49.97 -2.52 -8.61
CA ASP A 56 49.84 -1.33 -7.78
C ASP A 56 49.49 -0.08 -8.63
N ALA A 57 49.06 0.99 -7.94
CA ALA A 57 48.72 2.36 -8.38
C ALA A 57 47.25 2.61 -8.79
N ALA A 58 46.51 3.59 -8.26
CA ALA A 58 46.83 4.75 -7.40
C ALA A 58 45.57 5.17 -6.60
N PRO A 59 45.71 5.88 -5.46
CA PRO A 59 44.57 6.41 -4.72
C PRO A 59 44.09 7.67 -5.42
N ASN A 60 42.78 7.81 -5.68
CA ASN A 60 42.13 9.12 -5.75
C ASN A 60 40.61 9.02 -5.83
N ASP A 61 40.02 10.00 -5.15
CA ASP A 61 38.66 10.49 -5.18
C ASP A 61 37.56 9.56 -4.65
N ALA A 62 37.27 9.79 -3.37
CA ALA A 62 35.94 10.20 -2.91
C ALA A 62 34.87 10.18 -4.00
N GLY A 63 34.26 9.02 -4.20
CA GLY A 63 33.06 8.87 -5.01
C GLY A 63 31.88 9.51 -4.28
N ALA A 64 31.75 10.81 -4.48
CA ALA A 64 30.58 11.65 -4.31
C ALA A 64 29.60 11.22 -3.20
N ASP A 65 29.73 11.92 -2.07
CA ASP A 65 28.58 12.29 -1.26
C ASP A 65 27.50 12.87 -2.20
N VAL A 66 26.51 12.05 -2.59
CA VAL A 66 25.40 12.48 -3.45
C VAL A 66 24.46 13.31 -2.57
N VAL A 67 24.89 14.53 -2.24
CA VAL A 67 24.04 15.56 -1.66
C VAL A 67 23.96 16.70 -2.67
N ALA A 68 23.01 16.57 -3.59
CA ALA A 68 22.40 17.67 -4.33
C ALA A 68 21.10 17.21 -5.01
N ASP A 69 20.01 17.18 -4.23
CA ASP A 69 18.79 17.97 -4.46
C ASP A 69 18.23 18.14 -5.89
N ALA A 70 18.41 17.16 -6.77
CA ALA A 70 17.65 17.10 -8.03
C ALA A 70 16.31 16.41 -7.76
N ARG A 71 15.36 17.15 -7.18
CA ARG A 71 13.95 16.75 -7.13
C ARG A 71 13.52 16.32 -8.54
N ARG A 72 12.82 15.19 -8.62
CA ARG A 72 12.33 14.70 -9.92
C ARG A 72 11.36 15.73 -10.52
N PRO A 73 11.33 15.94 -11.84
CA PRO A 73 10.26 16.69 -12.47
C PRO A 73 8.91 16.04 -12.15
N SER A 74 7.87 16.85 -11.98
CA SER A 74 6.50 16.35 -11.76
C SER A 74 6.13 15.30 -12.82
N PRO A 75 5.59 14.13 -12.41
CA PRO A 75 5.11 13.11 -13.34
C PRO A 75 3.77 13.48 -14.00
N CYS A 76 3.12 14.55 -13.53
CA CYS A 76 1.79 14.98 -13.97
C CYS A 76 1.79 15.84 -15.25
N VAL A 77 2.93 15.97 -15.92
CA VAL A 77 3.07 16.72 -17.19
C VAL A 77 2.71 15.91 -18.45
N GLY A 78 2.18 14.69 -18.31
CA GLY A 78 1.82 13.79 -19.41
C GLY A 78 0.38 13.27 -19.37
N GLN A 79 -0.02 12.48 -20.37
CA GLN A 79 -1.32 11.80 -20.38
C GLN A 79 -1.33 10.67 -19.36
N ARG A 80 -2.03 10.88 -18.25
CA ARG A 80 -2.31 9.88 -17.20
C ARG A 80 -3.82 9.74 -17.07
N LEU A 81 -4.31 8.56 -16.69
CA LEU A 81 -5.72 8.38 -16.32
C LEU A 81 -6.05 9.16 -15.05
N PHE A 82 -5.06 9.26 -14.15
CA PHE A 82 -5.10 10.08 -12.94
C PHE A 82 -3.68 10.48 -12.55
N CYS A 83 -3.50 11.67 -11.98
CA CYS A 83 -2.21 12.11 -11.44
C CYS A 83 -2.40 13.17 -10.34
N ASP A 84 -1.71 12.96 -9.23
CA ASP A 84 -1.53 13.92 -8.14
C ASP A 84 -0.09 13.85 -7.63
N ASP A 85 0.66 14.93 -7.87
CA ASP A 85 2.00 15.20 -7.36
C ASP A 85 1.95 16.13 -6.13
N PHE A 86 0.74 16.49 -5.67
CA PHE A 86 0.50 17.32 -4.48
C PHE A 86 1.10 18.74 -4.51
N GLU A 87 1.47 19.24 -5.69
CA GLU A 87 2.04 20.58 -5.89
C GLU A 87 0.98 21.69 -6.00
N ASP A 88 -0.28 21.35 -6.27
CA ASP A 88 -1.35 22.35 -6.50
C ASP A 88 -1.89 22.95 -5.18
N THR A 89 -1.15 23.92 -4.66
CA THR A 89 -1.44 24.62 -3.39
C THR A 89 -2.67 25.52 -3.44
N THR A 90 -3.18 25.82 -4.64
CA THR A 90 -4.37 26.66 -4.81
C THR A 90 -5.65 25.91 -4.44
N LYS A 91 -5.55 24.58 -4.30
CA LYS A 91 -6.65 23.70 -3.96
C LYS A 91 -6.48 23.13 -2.56
N LYS A 92 -7.60 22.75 -1.94
CA LYS A 92 -7.60 21.97 -0.71
C LYS A 92 -6.92 20.62 -0.97
N VAL A 93 -6.20 20.09 0.03
CA VAL A 93 -5.71 18.70 0.01
C VAL A 93 -6.85 17.75 -0.34
N GLY A 94 -6.59 16.84 -1.28
CA GLY A 94 -7.59 15.90 -1.76
C GLY A 94 -8.53 16.44 -2.84
N ALA A 95 -8.37 17.68 -3.35
CA ALA A 95 -9.29 18.24 -4.35
C ALA A 95 -9.32 17.50 -5.70
N ARG A 96 -8.27 16.75 -6.04
CA ARG A 96 -8.24 15.88 -7.23
C ARG A 96 -8.92 14.52 -7.00
N TRP A 97 -9.19 14.20 -5.74
CA TRP A 97 -9.75 12.94 -5.29
C TRP A 97 -11.27 13.05 -5.16
N ASP A 98 -11.98 11.94 -5.33
CA ASP A 98 -13.44 11.92 -5.28
C ASP A 98 -13.95 11.89 -3.84
N THR A 99 -13.15 11.37 -2.91
CA THR A 99 -13.48 11.29 -1.49
C THR A 99 -12.25 11.57 -0.65
N VAL A 100 -12.47 12.28 0.45
CA VAL A 100 -11.49 12.54 1.52
C VAL A 100 -12.14 12.10 2.82
N ARG A 101 -11.46 11.24 3.58
CA ARG A 101 -11.90 10.77 4.89
C ARG A 101 -10.79 10.95 5.91
N GLU A 102 -11.11 11.38 7.13
CA GLU A 102 -10.14 11.75 8.16
C GLU A 102 -10.55 11.24 9.55
N GLU A 103 -10.81 9.94 9.71
CA GLU A 103 -11.24 9.36 11.00
C GLU A 103 -10.08 8.93 11.90
N VAL A 104 -8.97 8.48 11.32
CA VAL A 104 -7.76 7.98 12.02
C VAL A 104 -6.76 9.10 12.23
N GLY A 105 -6.81 10.13 11.40
CA GLY A 105 -5.78 11.15 11.26
C GLY A 105 -6.13 12.17 10.19
N THR A 106 -5.34 13.25 10.13
CA THR A 106 -5.55 14.37 9.21
C THR A 106 -4.49 14.41 8.11
N PHE A 107 -4.90 14.93 6.96
CA PHE A 107 -4.02 15.16 5.83
C PHE A 107 -3.51 16.60 5.79
N ASP A 108 -2.22 16.76 5.52
CA ASP A 108 -1.60 18.04 5.17
C ASP A 108 -0.52 17.87 4.09
N LEU A 109 0.02 18.98 3.60
CA LEU A 109 1.14 18.97 2.66
C LEU A 109 2.45 19.16 3.43
N ASP A 110 3.38 18.25 3.25
CA ASP A 110 4.70 18.28 3.89
C ASP A 110 5.75 18.82 2.92
N PRO A 111 6.37 19.98 3.19
CA PRO A 111 7.42 20.53 2.33
C PRO A 111 8.83 20.03 2.68
N THR A 112 8.97 19.17 3.70
CA THR A 112 10.28 18.78 4.25
C THR A 112 10.79 17.44 3.75
N GLU A 113 9.88 16.52 3.42
CA GLU A 113 10.20 15.19 2.92
C GLU A 113 9.44 14.98 1.60
N VAL A 114 10.09 15.28 0.48
CA VAL A 114 9.49 15.31 -0.86
C VAL A 114 10.35 14.58 -1.87
N VAL A 115 9.72 14.04 -2.91
CA VAL A 115 10.37 13.31 -4.00
C VAL A 115 10.46 14.18 -5.26
N SER A 116 9.33 14.76 -5.63
CA SER A 116 9.21 15.69 -6.74
C SER A 116 8.70 17.03 -6.22
N GLY A 117 8.92 18.10 -6.99
CA GLY A 117 8.38 19.41 -6.65
C GLY A 117 8.80 19.92 -5.26
N GLU A 118 7.89 20.52 -4.52
CA GLU A 118 8.08 21.12 -3.21
C GLU A 118 7.30 20.49 -2.07
N ARG A 119 6.36 19.56 -2.35
CA ARG A 119 5.41 19.06 -1.34
C ARG A 119 5.05 17.61 -1.58
N ALA A 120 4.77 16.92 -0.49
CA ALA A 120 4.17 15.59 -0.52
C ALA A 120 2.90 15.55 0.33
N LEU A 121 2.01 14.61 0.06
CA LEU A 121 0.90 14.32 0.94
C LEU A 121 1.43 13.68 2.23
N ARG A 122 1.02 14.21 3.38
CA ARG A 122 1.28 13.63 4.69
C ARG A 122 -0.02 13.32 5.41
N LEU A 123 -0.12 12.09 5.92
CA LEU A 123 -1.12 11.66 6.88
C LEU A 123 -0.47 11.53 8.25
N ARG A 124 -0.98 12.28 9.23
CA ARG A 124 -0.61 12.10 10.65
C ARG A 124 -1.62 11.19 11.34
N LEU A 125 -1.20 9.98 11.67
CA LEU A 125 -2.02 8.99 12.38
C LEU A 125 -2.17 9.39 13.84
N ALA A 126 -3.40 9.41 14.33
CA ALA A 126 -3.74 9.61 15.73
C ALA A 126 -4.13 8.28 16.39
N PRO A 127 -3.80 8.09 17.67
CA PRO A 127 -4.22 6.91 18.41
C PRO A 127 -5.75 6.74 18.45
N GLY A 128 -6.19 5.49 18.50
CA GLY A 128 -7.56 5.13 18.80
C GLY A 128 -7.89 3.68 18.42
N SER A 129 -9.11 3.28 18.74
CA SER A 129 -9.55 1.89 18.65
C SER A 129 -10.64 1.68 17.59
N GLY A 130 -10.81 0.42 17.21
CA GLY A 130 -11.84 -0.02 16.27
C GLY A 130 -11.50 0.24 14.80
N THR A 131 -12.39 -0.24 13.94
CA THR A 131 -12.27 -0.09 12.48
C THR A 131 -12.50 1.36 12.07
N ARG A 132 -11.48 1.99 11.50
CA ARG A 132 -11.49 3.41 11.11
C ARG A 132 -10.71 3.61 9.82
N SER A 133 -10.88 4.76 9.18
CA SER A 133 -10.21 5.06 7.91
C SER A 133 -9.83 6.54 7.75
N SER A 134 -8.63 6.80 7.27
CA SER A 134 -8.22 8.11 6.75
C SER A 134 -7.60 7.94 5.37
N ASP A 135 -8.36 8.17 4.32
CA ASP A 135 -7.91 7.94 2.95
C ASP A 135 -8.41 8.98 1.96
N LEU A 136 -7.64 9.09 0.88
CA LEU A 136 -8.07 9.74 -0.36
C LEU A 136 -8.46 8.65 -1.34
N ALA A 137 -9.65 8.74 -1.93
CA ALA A 137 -10.17 7.74 -2.86
C ALA A 137 -10.46 8.34 -4.24
N LYS A 138 -10.09 7.62 -5.30
CA LYS A 138 -10.32 8.01 -6.69
C LYS A 138 -10.84 6.83 -7.49
N ALA A 139 -11.99 6.99 -8.13
CA ALA A 139 -12.52 6.01 -9.05
C ALA A 139 -12.09 6.36 -10.48
N ILE A 140 -11.44 5.41 -11.16
CA ILE A 140 -10.76 5.63 -12.44
C ILE A 140 -11.31 4.62 -13.44
N ASP A 141 -12.00 5.13 -14.47
CA ASP A 141 -12.51 4.31 -15.56
C ASP A 141 -11.35 3.90 -16.49
N LEU A 142 -11.34 2.64 -16.90
CA LEU A 142 -10.21 2.07 -17.62
C LEU A 142 -10.50 1.92 -19.11
N PRO A 143 -9.61 2.39 -20.00
CA PRO A 143 -9.72 2.13 -21.43
C PRO A 143 -9.32 0.69 -21.80
N SER A 144 -8.54 0.02 -20.94
CA SER A 144 -8.12 -1.39 -21.07
C SER A 144 -8.05 -2.03 -19.68
N PRO A 145 -8.16 -3.37 -19.55
CA PRO A 145 -8.10 -4.03 -18.26
C PRO A 145 -6.70 -4.07 -17.63
N ASN A 146 -5.70 -3.52 -18.33
CA ASN A 146 -4.31 -3.52 -17.89
C ASN A 146 -3.92 -2.10 -17.50
N VAL A 147 -3.43 -1.94 -16.27
CA VAL A 147 -3.10 -0.61 -15.74
C VAL A 147 -1.83 -0.65 -14.93
N ARG A 148 -1.18 0.50 -14.83
CA ARG A 148 -0.04 0.72 -13.94
C ARG A 148 -0.40 1.80 -12.94
N VAL A 149 -0.26 1.49 -11.66
CA VAL A 149 -0.33 2.46 -10.56
C VAL A 149 1.10 2.69 -10.07
N THR A 150 1.52 3.95 -10.05
CA THR A 150 2.83 4.34 -9.52
C THR A 150 2.63 5.31 -8.38
N PHE A 151 3.46 5.18 -7.35
CA PHE A 151 3.45 6.01 -6.16
C PHE A 151 4.84 6.01 -5.53
N ASP A 152 5.17 7.07 -4.81
CA ASP A 152 6.28 7.08 -3.88
C ASP A 152 5.72 7.09 -2.45
N LEU A 153 6.20 6.18 -1.60
CA LEU A 153 5.68 5.96 -0.24
C LEU A 153 6.82 6.05 0.79
N SER A 154 6.60 6.82 1.85
CA SER A 154 7.49 6.89 3.02
C SER A 154 6.71 6.67 4.32
N LEU A 155 7.31 5.95 5.26
CA LEU A 155 6.71 5.59 6.54
C LEU A 155 7.58 6.03 7.71
N ASP A 156 7.00 6.72 8.68
CA ASP A 156 7.58 6.93 10.01
C ASP A 156 6.60 6.38 11.04
N LEU A 157 6.69 5.07 11.25
CA LEU A 157 5.81 4.30 12.13
C LEU A 157 6.62 3.74 13.29
N ALA A 158 6.06 3.82 14.50
CA ALA A 158 6.62 3.13 15.65
C ALA A 158 6.50 1.60 15.49
N GLN A 159 7.43 0.84 16.08
CA GLN A 159 7.46 -0.62 15.97
C GLN A 159 6.21 -1.30 16.54
N ASP A 160 5.49 -0.67 17.48
CA ASP A 160 4.27 -1.25 18.05
C ASP A 160 3.05 -1.12 17.12
N ILE A 161 3.05 -0.16 16.18
CA ILE A 161 2.04 -0.05 15.11
C ILE A 161 2.07 -1.31 14.24
N THR A 162 3.22 -1.97 14.08
CA THR A 162 3.30 -3.20 13.29
C THR A 162 2.61 -4.39 13.97
N SER A 163 2.12 -4.28 15.21
CA SER A 163 1.23 -5.31 15.78
C SER A 163 -0.22 -5.20 15.28
N GLN A 164 -0.56 -4.10 14.61
CA GLN A 164 -1.92 -3.75 14.17
C GLN A 164 -1.99 -3.69 12.65
N LEU A 165 -3.15 -4.01 12.09
CA LEU A 165 -3.39 -3.91 10.66
C LEU A 165 -3.59 -2.43 10.27
N LEU A 166 -2.68 -1.91 9.45
CA LEU A 166 -2.74 -0.61 8.79
C LEU A 166 -2.56 -0.84 7.29
N GLU A 167 -3.58 -0.54 6.52
CA GLU A 167 -3.53 -0.68 5.07
C GLU A 167 -3.20 0.68 4.47
N LEU A 168 -2.27 0.73 3.51
CA LEU A 168 -1.65 1.97 3.01
C LEU A 168 -2.16 2.35 1.63
N LEU A 169 -2.35 1.35 0.77
CA LEU A 169 -2.76 1.48 -0.62
C LEU A 169 -3.78 0.39 -0.94
N PHE A 170 -4.87 0.76 -1.59
CA PHE A 170 -5.80 -0.17 -2.22
C PHE A 170 -5.83 0.09 -3.71
N VAL A 171 -5.75 -0.99 -4.49
CA VAL A 171 -6.19 -1.01 -5.88
C VAL A 171 -7.32 -2.03 -5.98
N GLU A 172 -8.54 -1.52 -6.06
CA GLU A 172 -9.76 -2.30 -6.02
C GLU A 172 -10.37 -2.41 -7.43
N PRO A 173 -10.17 -3.53 -8.14
CA PRO A 173 -10.64 -3.71 -9.51
C PRO A 173 -12.13 -4.10 -9.54
N GLN A 174 -12.88 -3.42 -10.40
CA GLN A 174 -14.32 -3.63 -10.64
C GLN A 174 -14.59 -3.93 -12.13
N PRO A 175 -15.60 -4.75 -12.46
CA PRO A 175 -16.59 -5.34 -11.57
C PRO A 175 -16.09 -6.58 -10.81
N TYR A 176 -16.75 -6.91 -9.71
CA TYR A 176 -16.47 -8.13 -8.95
C TYR A 176 -17.16 -9.35 -9.58
N PRO A 177 -16.59 -10.56 -9.42
CA PRO A 177 -17.30 -11.79 -9.77
C PRO A 177 -18.51 -12.01 -8.84
N SER A 178 -19.45 -12.84 -9.27
CA SER A 178 -20.60 -13.23 -8.43
C SER A 178 -20.14 -13.87 -7.13
N GLY A 179 -20.82 -13.55 -6.02
CA GLY A 179 -20.48 -14.04 -4.68
C GLY A 179 -19.33 -13.30 -3.98
N VAL A 180 -18.69 -12.34 -4.64
CA VAL A 180 -17.66 -11.48 -4.04
C VAL A 180 -18.27 -10.14 -3.61
N ASN A 181 -18.06 -9.79 -2.34
CA ASN A 181 -18.46 -8.51 -1.77
C ASN A 181 -17.42 -7.42 -2.03
N PHE A 182 -16.15 -7.79 -1.98
CA PHE A 182 -15.02 -6.87 -2.09
C PHE A 182 -13.75 -7.65 -2.49
N GLN A 183 -12.89 -7.04 -3.30
CA GLN A 183 -11.56 -7.57 -3.60
C GLN A 183 -10.60 -6.42 -3.86
N ALA A 184 -9.36 -6.53 -3.39
CA ALA A 184 -8.34 -5.53 -3.64
C ALA A 184 -6.94 -6.15 -3.64
N PHE A 185 -6.04 -5.46 -4.34
CA PHE A 185 -4.61 -5.60 -4.12
C PHE A 185 -4.16 -4.48 -3.19
N GLU A 186 -3.49 -4.85 -2.11
CA GLU A 186 -3.25 -3.95 -1.00
C GLU A 186 -1.78 -3.98 -0.60
N ILE A 187 -1.26 -2.81 -0.19
CA ILE A 187 -0.01 -2.74 0.56
C ILE A 187 -0.37 -2.39 1.97
N ILE A 188 0.06 -3.23 2.91
CA ILE A 188 -0.36 -3.14 4.29
C ILE A 188 0.82 -3.38 5.22
N VAL A 189 0.71 -2.88 6.45
CA VAL A 189 1.65 -3.09 7.55
C VAL A 189 0.85 -3.72 8.69
N GLY A 190 1.28 -4.86 9.21
CA GLY A 190 0.66 -5.48 10.37
C GLY A 190 1.51 -6.55 11.02
N GLY A 191 0.93 -7.40 11.87
CA GLY A 191 1.65 -8.32 12.78
C GLY A 191 2.87 -9.06 12.19
N PRO A 192 2.83 -9.52 10.93
CA PRO A 192 3.96 -10.16 10.24
C PRO A 192 4.96 -9.21 9.54
N GLY A 193 4.76 -7.90 9.64
CA GLY A 193 5.46 -6.87 8.87
C GLY A 193 4.69 -6.38 7.63
N PRO A 194 5.33 -5.53 6.81
CA PRO A 194 4.76 -5.06 5.54
C PRO A 194 4.59 -6.17 4.51
N ARG A 195 3.49 -6.16 3.77
CA ARG A 195 3.23 -7.15 2.71
C ARG A 195 2.37 -6.56 1.59
N LEU A 196 2.51 -7.16 0.40
CA LEU A 196 1.52 -7.08 -0.66
C LEU A 196 0.49 -8.18 -0.40
N GLU A 197 -0.79 -7.81 -0.39
CA GLU A 197 -1.91 -8.73 -0.16
C GLU A 197 -2.88 -8.70 -1.35
N ALA A 198 -3.39 -9.87 -1.72
CA ALA A 198 -4.63 -10.03 -2.47
C ALA A 198 -5.70 -10.44 -1.48
N TYR A 199 -6.53 -9.47 -1.09
CA TYR A 199 -7.63 -9.67 -0.17
C TYR A 199 -8.95 -9.78 -0.93
N ARG A 200 -9.81 -10.69 -0.50
CA ARG A 200 -11.17 -10.82 -1.00
C ARG A 200 -12.12 -11.23 0.11
N SER A 201 -13.27 -10.57 0.18
CA SER A 201 -14.38 -10.99 1.02
C SER A 201 -15.57 -11.45 0.18
N PHE A 202 -16.33 -12.39 0.72
CA PHE A 202 -17.42 -13.08 0.04
C PHE A 202 -18.78 -12.73 0.65
N THR A 203 -19.84 -12.88 -0.15
CA THR A 203 -21.23 -12.60 0.25
C THR A 203 -21.73 -13.49 1.38
N ASP A 204 -21.10 -14.64 1.59
CA ASP A 204 -21.40 -15.59 2.67
C ASP A 204 -20.70 -15.25 4.00
N GLY A 205 -19.89 -14.19 4.02
CA GLY A 205 -19.13 -13.73 5.19
C GLY A 205 -17.73 -14.31 5.30
N GLY A 206 -17.30 -15.17 4.38
CA GLY A 206 -15.91 -15.65 4.31
C GLY A 206 -14.94 -14.62 3.74
N ASP A 207 -13.66 -14.88 3.93
CA ASP A 207 -12.55 -14.13 3.34
C ASP A 207 -11.45 -15.05 2.79
N SER A 208 -10.68 -14.54 1.83
CA SER A 208 -9.48 -15.18 1.33
C SER A 208 -8.36 -14.16 1.24
N VAL A 209 -7.17 -14.59 1.71
CA VAL A 209 -5.98 -13.77 1.79
C VAL A 209 -4.81 -14.52 1.18
N ASP A 210 -4.15 -13.92 0.20
CA ASP A 210 -2.84 -14.35 -0.29
C ASP A 210 -1.86 -13.17 -0.17
N SER A 211 -0.72 -13.36 0.50
CA SER A 211 0.21 -12.26 0.77
C SER A 211 1.68 -12.65 0.63
N VAL A 212 2.51 -11.69 0.20
CA VAL A 212 3.97 -11.81 0.12
C VAL A 212 4.62 -10.69 0.93
N PRO A 213 5.62 -10.97 1.78
CA PRO A 213 6.36 -9.94 2.49
C PRO A 213 6.98 -8.93 1.53
N VAL A 214 7.00 -7.66 1.94
CA VAL A 214 7.71 -6.60 1.22
C VAL A 214 8.57 -5.80 2.19
N THR A 215 9.61 -5.16 1.67
CA THR A 215 10.45 -4.26 2.46
C THR A 215 10.05 -2.83 2.17
N LEU A 216 9.56 -2.13 3.18
CA LEU A 216 9.34 -0.68 3.14
C LEU A 216 10.41 -0.02 3.99
N ALA A 217 11.05 1.03 3.45
CA ALA A 217 12.04 1.80 4.18
C ALA A 217 11.34 2.77 5.13
N SER A 218 11.83 2.87 6.36
CA SER A 218 11.38 3.94 7.26
C SER A 218 12.11 5.24 6.93
N ARG A 219 11.37 6.36 6.94
CA ARG A 219 11.89 7.73 6.73
C ARG A 219 12.64 7.93 5.41
N ARG A 220 12.31 7.12 4.41
CA ARG A 220 12.78 7.25 3.03
C ARG A 220 11.65 6.84 2.10
N TYR A 221 11.51 7.55 0.99
CA TYR A 221 10.61 7.15 -0.08
C TYR A 221 11.10 5.89 -0.80
N VAL A 222 10.17 4.96 -0.95
CA VAL A 222 10.27 3.79 -1.83
C VAL A 222 9.34 4.03 -3.01
N ARG A 223 9.87 3.87 -4.23
CA ARG A 223 9.04 3.97 -5.43
C ARG A 223 8.35 2.66 -5.70
N GLY A 224 7.03 2.64 -5.57
CA GLY A 224 6.18 1.51 -5.90
C GLY A 224 5.60 1.61 -7.30
N VAL A 225 5.63 0.50 -8.03
CA VAL A 225 4.94 0.32 -9.31
C VAL A 225 4.13 -0.96 -9.22
N MET A 226 2.81 -0.84 -9.24
CA MET A 226 1.88 -1.97 -9.30
C MET A 226 1.30 -2.07 -10.71
N GLU A 227 1.66 -3.13 -11.42
CA GLU A 227 1.11 -3.44 -12.74
C GLU A 227 0.00 -4.49 -12.63
N LEU A 228 -1.20 -4.11 -13.01
CA LEU A 228 -2.35 -4.99 -13.13
C LEU A 228 -2.44 -5.47 -14.58
N ARG A 229 -2.44 -6.79 -14.77
CA ARG A 229 -2.57 -7.42 -16.09
C ARG A 229 -3.66 -8.49 -16.04
N HIS A 230 -4.67 -8.32 -16.88
CA HIS A 230 -5.74 -9.30 -17.06
C HIS A 230 -5.42 -10.23 -18.23
N ALA A 231 -5.44 -11.53 -17.97
CA ALA A 231 -5.31 -12.56 -18.98
C ALA A 231 -6.09 -13.80 -18.55
N GLN A 232 -6.83 -14.40 -19.50
CA GLN A 232 -7.49 -15.70 -19.30
C GLN A 232 -8.36 -15.75 -18.02
N ALA A 233 -9.19 -14.72 -17.79
CA ALA A 233 -10.06 -14.58 -16.62
C ALA A 233 -9.33 -14.44 -15.26
N ASN A 234 -8.03 -14.14 -15.30
CA ASN A 234 -7.23 -13.83 -14.13
C ASN A 234 -6.71 -12.40 -14.21
N LEU A 235 -6.73 -11.69 -13.09
CA LEU A 235 -6.07 -10.41 -12.92
C LEU A 235 -4.88 -10.60 -11.99
N SER A 236 -3.69 -10.33 -12.48
CA SER A 236 -2.46 -10.37 -11.69
C SER A 236 -1.98 -8.96 -11.39
N ALA A 237 -1.62 -8.69 -10.14
CA ALA A 237 -0.91 -7.48 -9.72
C ALA A 237 0.54 -7.84 -9.41
N GLN A 238 1.46 -7.35 -10.24
CA GLN A 238 2.89 -7.40 -9.97
C GLN A 238 3.31 -6.10 -9.29
N LEU A 239 3.89 -6.19 -8.10
CA LEU A 239 4.48 -5.04 -7.42
C LEU A 239 5.99 -5.03 -7.63
N SER A 240 6.52 -3.87 -7.98
CA SER A 240 7.94 -3.57 -7.91
C SER A 240 8.18 -2.44 -6.93
N LEU A 241 9.21 -2.56 -6.11
CA LEU A 241 9.68 -1.52 -5.18
C LEU A 241 11.12 -1.15 -5.54
N ASP A 242 11.40 0.13 -5.74
CA ASP A 242 12.70 0.65 -6.19
C ASP A 242 13.26 -0.10 -7.44
N GLY A 243 12.35 -0.46 -8.34
CA GLY A 243 12.68 -1.17 -9.60
C GLY A 243 12.90 -2.67 -9.46
N GLN A 244 12.78 -3.24 -8.25
CA GLN A 244 12.86 -4.70 -8.03
C GLN A 244 11.47 -5.29 -7.88
N VAL A 245 11.16 -6.34 -8.64
CA VAL A 245 9.90 -7.08 -8.49
C VAL A 245 9.89 -7.78 -7.14
N VAL A 246 8.94 -7.43 -6.28
CA VAL A 246 8.81 -8.03 -4.93
C VAL A 246 7.86 -9.22 -4.93
N GLY A 247 6.88 -9.23 -5.83
CA GLY A 247 5.96 -10.34 -5.95
C GLY A 247 4.80 -10.09 -6.89
N THR A 248 4.00 -11.14 -7.08
CA THR A 248 2.79 -11.10 -7.88
C THR A 248 1.67 -11.79 -7.13
N ARG A 249 0.49 -11.17 -7.12
CA ARG A 249 -0.73 -11.72 -6.55
C ARG A 249 -1.81 -11.77 -7.61
N THR A 250 -2.70 -12.76 -7.54
CA THR A 250 -3.65 -13.02 -8.63
C THR A 250 -5.04 -13.34 -8.10
N PHE A 251 -6.04 -12.84 -8.83
CA PHE A 251 -7.44 -13.18 -8.66
C PHE A 251 -7.99 -13.82 -9.92
N ALA A 252 -8.81 -14.86 -9.77
CA ALA A 252 -9.79 -15.21 -10.80
C ALA A 252 -10.92 -14.16 -10.75
N THR A 253 -11.06 -13.36 -11.80
CA THR A 253 -11.97 -12.19 -11.82
C THR A 253 -12.27 -11.72 -13.25
N PRO A 254 -13.43 -11.09 -13.51
CA PRO A 254 -13.72 -10.47 -14.80
C PRO A 254 -12.67 -9.42 -15.18
N ALA A 255 -12.59 -9.08 -16.47
CA ALA A 255 -11.74 -7.99 -16.92
C ALA A 255 -12.19 -6.68 -16.24
N PRO A 256 -11.31 -5.97 -15.51
CA PRO A 256 -11.69 -4.74 -14.87
C PRO A 256 -11.99 -3.66 -15.90
N THR A 257 -13.06 -2.90 -15.68
CA THR A 257 -13.40 -1.69 -16.44
C THR A 257 -13.20 -0.43 -15.61
N ARG A 258 -12.93 -0.59 -14.31
CA ARG A 258 -12.71 0.48 -13.35
C ARG A 258 -11.77 0.01 -12.24
N VAL A 259 -10.96 0.92 -11.70
CA VAL A 259 -10.31 0.73 -10.41
C VAL A 259 -10.75 1.81 -9.43
N LEU A 260 -10.98 1.44 -8.17
CA LEU A 260 -10.97 2.37 -7.06
C LEU A 260 -9.58 2.36 -6.42
N LEU A 261 -8.87 3.48 -6.54
CA LEU A 261 -7.59 3.71 -5.89
C LEU A 261 -7.84 4.39 -4.54
N ARG A 262 -7.26 3.86 -3.46
CA ARG A 262 -7.27 4.52 -2.15
C ARG A 262 -5.85 4.58 -1.57
N ILE A 263 -5.45 5.73 -1.03
CA ILE A 263 -4.14 5.92 -0.39
C ILE A 263 -4.30 6.52 1.01
N GLY A 264 -3.32 6.28 1.89
CA GLY A 264 -3.27 6.81 3.25
C GLY A 264 -3.39 5.70 4.29
N ALA A 265 -4.55 5.64 4.94
CA ALA A 265 -4.96 4.59 5.87
C ALA A 265 -6.41 4.13 5.57
N PRO A 266 -6.69 3.59 4.36
CA PRO A 266 -8.03 3.15 3.94
C PRO A 266 -8.73 2.14 4.85
N TYR A 267 -7.97 1.40 5.65
CA TYR A 267 -8.48 0.58 6.72
C TYR A 267 -7.43 0.43 7.83
N THR A 268 -7.89 0.50 9.07
CA THR A 268 -7.11 0.13 10.25
C THR A 268 -8.01 -0.50 11.30
N ARG A 269 -7.51 -1.49 12.05
CA ARG A 269 -8.24 -2.07 13.21
C ARG A 269 -8.02 -1.33 14.51
N SER A 270 -6.89 -0.64 14.66
CA SER A 270 -6.50 0.19 15.79
C SER A 270 -5.19 0.90 15.44
N VAL A 271 -4.93 2.03 16.09
CA VAL A 271 -3.64 2.72 16.09
C VAL A 271 -3.29 2.98 17.56
N THR A 272 -2.26 2.34 18.10
CA THR A 272 -1.83 2.57 19.49
C THR A 272 -0.90 3.75 19.64
N THR A 273 -0.03 3.97 18.65
CA THR A 273 1.00 4.99 18.68
C THR A 273 0.86 5.91 17.48
N PRO A 274 1.10 7.23 17.61
CA PRO A 274 1.12 8.13 16.48
C PRO A 274 2.17 7.69 15.45
N GLY A 275 1.90 8.01 14.19
CA GLY A 275 2.80 7.70 13.08
C GLY A 275 2.52 8.61 11.90
N THR A 276 3.42 8.57 10.92
CA THR A 276 3.27 9.35 9.70
C THR A 276 3.36 8.45 8.49
N VAL A 277 2.40 8.61 7.57
CA VAL A 277 2.44 8.01 6.24
C VAL A 277 2.54 9.14 5.23
N ARG A 278 3.44 9.04 4.26
CA ARG A 278 3.59 10.03 3.21
C ARG A 278 3.47 9.41 1.83
N PHE A 279 2.79 10.12 0.94
CA PHE A 279 2.70 9.79 -0.46
C PHE A 279 3.19 10.97 -1.30
N ASP A 280 3.92 10.66 -2.34
CA ASP A 280 4.27 11.60 -3.40
C ASP A 280 4.09 10.91 -4.76
N ASP A 281 3.99 11.68 -5.85
CA ASP A 281 3.94 11.19 -7.23
C ASP A 281 2.96 10.04 -7.47
N VAL A 282 1.67 10.24 -7.14
CA VAL A 282 0.65 9.20 -7.33
C VAL A 282 -0.03 9.34 -8.68
N PHE A 283 0.16 8.35 -9.55
CA PHE A 283 -0.46 8.37 -10.87
C PHE A 283 -0.83 7.00 -11.42
N VAL A 284 -1.77 7.01 -12.36
CA VAL A 284 -2.32 5.82 -13.00
C VAL A 284 -2.24 5.95 -14.52
N GLU A 285 -1.80 4.88 -15.18
CA GLU A 285 -1.67 4.76 -16.63
C GLU A 285 -2.37 3.50 -17.14
N ALA A 286 -2.81 3.53 -18.40
CA ALA A 286 -3.13 2.32 -19.14
C ALA A 286 -1.85 1.62 -19.63
N LEU A 287 -1.88 0.30 -19.74
CA LEU A 287 -0.81 -0.55 -20.28
C LEU A 287 -1.16 -1.13 -21.66
#